data_AF-A0A949I0P9-F1
#
_entry.id   AF-A0A949I0P9-F1
#
_cell.length_a   1.000
_cell.length_b   1.000
_cell.length_c   1.000
_cell.angle_alpha   90.00
_cell.angle_beta   90.00
_cell.angle_gamma   90.00
#
_symmetry.space_group_name_H-M   'P 1'
#
loop_
_entity.id
_entity.type
_entity.pdbx_description
1 polymer ?
#
loop_
_entity_poly.entity_id
_entity_poly.type
_entity_poly.pdbx_seq_one_letter_code
_entity_poly.pdbx_strand_id
1 'polypeptide(L)'
;MRKIRVFSGGSAPGDDRQSGPAPSYVSLDYRAQEGFLYRIARDDEAETPLLKKVLAAKLGVGGDSAIVSAFGGRRIVREPVPIAKDEPLKLELQHFIACIREKQAPMVSGESAKRALDLALEITRLIQTRPLHSQEG
;
A
#
# COMPACT_ATOMS: atom_id res chain seq x y z
N MET A 1 -17.22 -2.72 1.87
CA MET A 1 -16.01 -1.87 1.94
C MET A 1 -14.90 -2.60 2.67
N ARG A 2 -13.82 -3.00 2.00
CA ARG A 2 -12.54 -3.43 2.64
C ARG A 2 -11.36 -2.99 1.75
N LYS A 3 -11.29 -1.69 1.45
CA LYS A 3 -10.12 -1.09 0.80
C LYS A 3 -9.21 -0.53 1.88
N ILE A 4 -7.97 -0.98 1.91
CA ILE A 4 -6.93 -0.41 2.80
C ILE A 4 -6.08 0.53 1.96
N ARG A 5 -5.78 1.69 2.54
CA ARG A 5 -4.98 2.74 1.92
C ARG A 5 -3.90 3.10 2.92
N VAL A 6 -2.64 2.97 2.51
CA VAL A 6 -1.48 3.26 3.35
C VAL A 6 -0.63 4.30 2.65
N PHE A 7 -0.28 5.36 3.37
CA PHE A 7 0.67 6.36 2.91
C PHE A 7 1.95 6.24 3.72
N SER A 8 3.08 6.21 3.03
CA SER A 8 4.41 6.33 3.63
C SER A 8 4.93 7.74 3.34
N GLY A 9 5.04 8.53 4.41
CA GLY A 9 5.63 9.87 4.38
C GLY A 9 7.14 9.77 4.22
N GLY A 10 7.58 9.71 2.97
CA GLY A 10 8.99 9.74 2.60
C GLY A 10 9.54 11.16 2.42
N SER A 11 10.81 11.25 2.05
CA SER A 11 11.45 12.53 1.71
C SER A 11 11.10 12.95 0.29
N ALA A 12 10.76 14.23 0.11
CA ALA A 12 10.50 14.74 -1.23
C ALA A 12 11.78 14.68 -2.10
N PRO A 13 11.66 14.38 -3.40
CA PRO A 13 12.80 14.46 -4.31
C PRO A 13 13.42 15.87 -4.26
N GLY A 14 14.73 15.95 -4.06
CA GLY A 14 15.46 17.23 -3.97
C GLY A 14 15.50 17.88 -2.58
N ASP A 15 15.02 17.21 -1.53
CA ASP A 15 15.20 17.66 -0.15
C ASP A 15 16.46 17.03 0.49
N ASP A 16 17.59 17.72 0.37
CA ASP A 16 18.89 17.27 0.89
C ASP A 16 18.95 17.20 2.44
N ARG A 17 17.93 17.73 3.14
CA ARG A 17 17.88 17.74 4.61
C ARG A 17 17.36 16.43 5.20
N GLN A 18 16.72 15.58 4.40
CA GLN A 18 16.07 14.36 4.86
C GLN A 18 16.44 13.19 3.95
N SER A 19 17.48 12.43 4.30
CA SER A 19 17.79 11.17 3.60
C SER A 19 16.76 10.11 3.97
N GLY A 20 15.84 9.81 3.07
CA GLY A 20 14.74 8.87 3.29
C GLY A 20 14.14 8.37 1.97
N PRO A 21 13.42 7.23 1.99
CA PRO A 21 12.77 6.71 0.79
C PRO A 21 11.75 7.72 0.26
N ALA A 22 11.52 7.73 -1.05
CA ALA A 22 10.53 8.61 -1.67
C ALA A 22 9.12 8.33 -1.14
N PRO A 23 8.23 9.34 -1.04
CA PRO A 23 6.87 9.13 -0.58
C PRO A 23 6.15 8.15 -1.48
N SER A 24 5.42 7.23 -0.86
CA SER A 24 4.68 6.19 -1.55
C SER A 24 3.30 5.98 -0.95
N TYR A 25 2.40 5.46 -1.76
CA TYR A 25 1.03 5.20 -1.37
C TYR A 25 0.60 3.84 -1.91
N VAL A 26 0.05 2.99 -1.04
CA VAL A 26 -0.44 1.66 -1.40
C VAL A 26 -1.95 1.63 -1.25
N SER A 27 -2.65 1.16 -2.27
CA SER A 27 -4.08 0.89 -2.25
C SER A 27 -4.33 -0.59 -2.47
N LEU A 28 -4.96 -1.25 -1.51
CA LEU A 28 -5.31 -2.68 -1.57
C LEU A 28 -6.83 -2.85 -1.49
N ASP A 29 -7.40 -3.61 -2.41
CA ASP A 29 -8.75 -4.14 -2.32
C ASP A 29 -8.69 -5.64 -2.03
N TYR A 30 -8.99 -6.03 -0.79
CA TYR A 30 -8.93 -7.43 -0.36
C TYR A 30 -10.02 -8.29 -0.99
N ARG A 31 -11.16 -7.70 -1.39
CA ARG A 31 -12.25 -8.45 -2.01
C ARG A 31 -12.00 -8.71 -3.49
N ALA A 32 -11.47 -7.71 -4.18
CA ALA A 32 -11.07 -7.86 -5.58
C ALA A 32 -9.71 -8.56 -5.73
N GLN A 33 -8.92 -8.66 -4.65
CA GLN A 33 -7.53 -9.12 -4.67
C GLN A 33 -6.68 -8.31 -5.65
N GLU A 34 -6.86 -6.99 -5.61
CA GLU A 34 -6.17 -6.04 -6.45
C GLU A 34 -5.40 -5.05 -5.59
N GLY A 35 -4.22 -4.67 -6.02
CA GLY A 35 -3.36 -3.74 -5.30
C GLY A 35 -2.58 -2.85 -6.24
N PHE A 36 -2.38 -1.60 -5.85
CA PHE A 36 -1.59 -0.64 -6.60
C PHE A 36 -0.68 0.14 -5.66
N LEU A 37 0.61 0.17 -5.99
CA LEU A 37 1.61 1.03 -5.39
C LEU A 37 1.76 2.28 -6.26
N TYR A 38 1.74 3.43 -5.62
CA TYR A 38 1.90 4.73 -6.22
C TYR A 38 3.16 5.36 -5.65
N ARG A 39 4.03 5.88 -6.51
CA ARG A 39 5.26 6.57 -6.13
C ARG A 39 5.54 7.73 -7.07
N ILE A 40 6.36 8.68 -6.63
CA ILE A 40 6.89 9.70 -7.54
C ILE A 40 7.84 9.02 -8.53
N ALA A 41 7.72 9.36 -9.81
CA ALA A 41 8.60 8.86 -10.85
C ALA A 41 10.02 9.41 -10.66
N ARG A 42 11.02 8.58 -10.99
CA ARG A 42 12.40 9.04 -11.09
C ARG A 42 12.57 9.93 -12.32
N ASP A 43 13.67 10.67 -12.39
CA ASP A 43 13.90 11.64 -13.46
C ASP A 43 13.98 10.99 -14.85
N ASP A 44 14.45 9.75 -14.91
CA ASP A 44 14.61 8.90 -16.10
C ASP A 44 13.34 8.13 -16.51
N GLU A 45 12.29 8.13 -15.68
CA GLU A 45 11.02 7.45 -15.99
C GLU A 45 10.11 8.34 -16.83
N ALA A 46 10.21 8.16 -18.16
CA ALA A 46 9.38 8.85 -19.14
C ALA A 46 7.90 8.47 -19.02
N GLU A 47 7.03 9.42 -19.37
CA GLU A 47 5.59 9.21 -19.31
C GLU A 47 5.12 8.09 -20.24
N THR A 48 4.18 7.26 -19.75
CA THR A 48 3.56 6.24 -20.58
C THR A 48 2.73 6.90 -21.69
N PRO A 49 2.84 6.45 -22.95
CA PRO A 49 2.06 6.98 -24.07
C PRO A 49 0.54 6.95 -23.80
N LEU A 50 -0.16 7.98 -24.25
CA LEU A 50 -1.62 8.15 -24.06
C LEU A 50 -2.43 6.94 -24.54
N LEU A 51 -2.06 6.35 -25.69
CA LEU A 51 -2.73 5.15 -26.20
C LEU A 51 -2.60 3.97 -25.23
N LYS A 52 -1.42 3.75 -24.62
CA LYS A 52 -1.23 2.70 -23.60
C LYS A 52 -2.02 2.99 -22.32
N LYS A 53 -2.10 4.26 -21.90
CA LYS A 53 -2.93 4.69 -20.75
C LYS A 53 -4.41 4.38 -20.99
N VAL A 54 -4.93 4.70 -22.19
CA VAL A 54 -6.32 4.44 -22.58
C VAL A 54 -6.59 2.93 -22.71
N LEU A 55 -5.67 2.17 -23.29
CA LEU A 55 -5.81 0.71 -23.44
C LEU A 55 -5.89 0.01 -22.08
N ALA A 56 -5.01 0.36 -21.14
CA ALA A 56 -5.03 -0.18 -19.79
C ALA A 56 -6.32 0.19 -19.03
N ALA A 57 -6.82 1.42 -19.21
CA ALA A 57 -8.05 1.88 -18.55
C ALA A 57 -9.34 1.27 -19.13
N LYS A 58 -9.37 0.99 -20.45
CA LYS A 58 -10.61 0.56 -21.14
C LYS A 58 -10.69 -0.94 -21.44
N LEU A 59 -9.57 -1.63 -21.59
CA LEU A 59 -9.55 -3.06 -21.94
C LEU A 59 -9.05 -3.98 -20.82
N GLY A 60 -8.56 -3.43 -19.69
CA GLY A 60 -7.93 -4.25 -18.65
C GLY A 60 -6.62 -4.94 -19.10
N VAL A 61 -6.15 -4.63 -20.31
CA VAL A 61 -4.90 -5.13 -20.88
C VAL A 61 -3.77 -4.24 -20.36
N GLY A 62 -3.03 -4.75 -19.37
CA GLY A 62 -1.97 -4.00 -18.67
C GLY A 62 -2.03 -4.04 -17.15
N GLY A 63 -2.81 -4.96 -16.56
CA GLY A 63 -2.87 -5.19 -15.12
C GLY A 63 -1.52 -5.41 -14.45
N ASP A 64 -0.49 -5.82 -15.21
CA ASP A 64 0.87 -6.11 -14.73
C ASP A 64 1.91 -5.02 -15.09
N SER A 65 1.54 -3.95 -15.79
CA SER A 65 2.48 -2.90 -16.23
C SER A 65 2.40 -1.64 -15.38
N ALA A 66 3.58 -1.10 -15.01
CA ALA A 66 3.69 0.21 -14.40
C ALA A 66 3.21 1.31 -15.38
N ILE A 67 2.33 2.20 -14.90
CA ILE A 67 1.81 3.34 -15.66
C ILE A 67 2.33 4.62 -15.04
N VAL A 68 2.98 5.46 -15.85
CA VAL A 68 3.49 6.77 -15.45
C VAL A 68 2.55 7.86 -15.97
N SER A 69 1.94 8.62 -15.07
CA SER A 69 1.02 9.72 -15.38
C SER A 69 1.45 11.03 -14.73
N ALA A 70 1.34 12.16 -15.45
CA ALA A 70 1.52 13.48 -14.86
C ALA A 70 0.26 13.96 -14.11
N PHE A 71 0.47 14.46 -12.89
CA PHE A 71 -0.56 15.10 -12.07
C PHE A 71 0.08 16.23 -11.26
N GLY A 72 -0.50 17.44 -11.30
CA GLY A 72 -0.01 18.59 -10.52
C GLY A 72 1.46 18.95 -10.76
N GLY A 73 1.94 18.81 -12.00
CA GLY A 73 3.35 19.08 -12.35
C GLY A 73 4.34 17.98 -11.94
N ARG A 74 3.88 16.87 -11.35
CA ARG A 74 4.72 15.72 -10.98
C ARG A 74 4.33 14.48 -11.76
N ARG A 75 5.29 13.61 -12.05
CA ARG A 75 5.04 12.30 -12.63
C ARG A 75 4.83 11.27 -11.51
N ILE A 76 3.71 10.55 -11.57
CA ILE A 76 3.33 9.50 -10.61
C ILE A 76 3.37 8.16 -11.34
N VAL A 77 4.11 7.22 -10.78
CA VAL A 77 4.12 5.82 -11.22
C VAL A 77 3.07 5.07 -10.44
N ARG A 78 2.25 4.30 -11.13
CA ARG A 78 1.28 3.35 -10.58
C ARG A 78 1.68 1.95 -11.02
N GLU A 79 2.10 1.12 -10.09
CA GLU A 79 2.50 -0.26 -10.35
C GLU A 79 1.60 -1.25 -9.59
N PRO A 80 1.24 -2.38 -10.20
CA PRO A 80 0.42 -3.39 -9.56
C PRO A 80 1.19 -4.09 -8.44
N VAL A 81 0.51 -4.37 -7.34
CA VAL A 81 1.07 -5.19 -6.26
C VAL A 81 0.82 -6.66 -6.60
N PRO A 82 1.85 -7.52 -6.59
CA PRO A 82 1.65 -8.94 -6.81
C PRO A 82 0.84 -9.54 -5.66
N ILE A 83 -0.38 -9.98 -5.96
CA ILE A 83 -1.29 -10.60 -4.99
C ILE A 83 -1.65 -11.99 -5.50
N ALA A 84 -1.42 -13.00 -4.66
CA ALA A 84 -1.88 -14.36 -4.93
C ALA A 84 -3.41 -14.40 -4.95
N LYS A 85 -3.99 -14.86 -6.07
CA LYS A 85 -5.44 -14.98 -6.25
C LYS A 85 -5.93 -16.36 -5.77
N ASP A 86 -6.19 -16.47 -4.48
CA ASP A 86 -6.87 -17.62 -3.86
C ASP A 86 -7.64 -17.14 -2.64
N GLU A 87 -8.54 -17.96 -2.09
CA GLU A 87 -9.32 -17.61 -0.91
C GLU A 87 -8.40 -17.29 0.28
N PRO A 88 -8.44 -16.08 0.86
CA PRO A 88 -7.49 -15.69 1.91
C PRO A 88 -7.51 -16.60 3.14
N LEU A 89 -8.70 -17.02 3.59
CA LEU A 89 -8.86 -17.89 4.75
C LEU A 89 -8.26 -19.29 4.49
N LYS A 90 -8.46 -19.81 3.29
CA LYS A 90 -7.87 -21.09 2.87
C LYS A 90 -6.34 -21.02 2.91
N LEU A 91 -5.74 -19.96 2.35
CA LEU A 91 -4.29 -19.76 2.37
C LEU A 91 -3.76 -19.65 3.81
N GLU A 92 -4.44 -18.91 4.67
CA GLU A 92 -4.07 -18.76 6.08
C GLU A 92 -4.09 -20.10 6.83
N LEU A 93 -5.15 -20.90 6.67
CA LEU A 93 -5.27 -22.22 7.28
C LEU A 93 -4.23 -23.21 6.75
N GLN A 94 -3.95 -23.19 5.45
CA GLN A 94 -2.91 -24.02 4.85
C GLN A 94 -1.53 -23.69 5.43
N HIS A 95 -1.19 -22.39 5.50
CA HIS A 95 0.05 -21.93 6.12
C HIS A 95 0.12 -22.33 7.59
N PHE A 96 -0.96 -22.18 8.36
CA PHE A 96 -1.01 -22.60 9.77
C PHE A 96 -0.71 -24.09 9.96
N ILE A 97 -1.32 -24.96 9.14
CA ILE A 97 -1.06 -26.41 9.19
C ILE A 97 0.39 -26.72 8.81
N ALA A 98 0.94 -26.04 7.79
CA ALA A 98 2.34 -26.18 7.40
C ALA A 98 3.27 -25.78 8.55
N CYS A 99 2.98 -24.69 9.26
CA CYS A 99 3.77 -24.27 10.41
C CYS A 99 3.81 -25.32 11.52
N ILE A 100 2.67 -25.94 11.83
CA ILE A 100 2.58 -27.01 12.84
C ILE A 100 3.41 -28.22 12.40
N ARG A 101 3.23 -28.68 11.16
CA ARG A 101 3.92 -29.87 10.63
C ARG A 101 5.43 -29.69 10.61
N GLU A 102 5.90 -28.53 10.18
CA GLU A 102 7.31 -28.21 10.02
C GLU A 102 7.96 -27.62 11.28
N LYS A 103 7.18 -27.39 12.34
CA LYS A 103 7.62 -26.74 13.59
C LYS A 103 8.30 -25.38 13.35
N GLN A 104 7.79 -24.62 12.38
CA GLN A 104 8.28 -23.28 12.06
C GLN A 104 7.42 -22.21 12.72
N ALA A 105 8.02 -21.05 12.99
CA ALA A 105 7.29 -19.90 13.47
C ALA A 105 6.38 -19.34 12.36
N PRO A 106 5.10 -19.04 12.64
CA PRO A 106 4.24 -18.44 11.63
C PRO A 106 4.74 -17.03 11.28
N MET A 107 4.54 -16.63 10.01
CA MET A 107 4.85 -15.28 9.52
C MET A 107 4.28 -14.17 10.42
N VAL A 108 3.10 -14.40 11.00
CA VAL A 108 2.53 -13.55 12.05
C VAL A 108 2.51 -14.31 13.36
N SER A 109 3.47 -14.00 14.25
CA SER A 109 3.54 -14.60 15.58
C SER A 109 2.53 -14.00 16.55
N GLY A 110 2.20 -14.73 17.63
CA GLY A 110 1.36 -14.20 18.70
C GLY A 110 1.91 -12.94 19.36
N GLU A 111 3.24 -12.84 19.48
CA GLU A 111 3.91 -11.64 19.98
C GLU A 111 3.71 -10.44 19.05
N SER A 112 3.88 -10.64 17.74
CA SER A 112 3.65 -9.60 16.74
C SER A 112 2.18 -9.16 16.72
N ALA A 113 1.25 -10.10 16.85
CA ALA A 113 -0.18 -9.82 16.95
C ALA A 113 -0.51 -8.98 18.21
N LYS A 114 0.09 -9.33 19.36
CA LYS A 114 -0.05 -8.55 20.60
C LYS A 114 0.44 -7.12 20.42
N ARG A 115 1.68 -6.93 19.91
CA ARG A 115 2.24 -5.59 19.69
C ARG A 115 1.37 -4.73 18.77
N ALA A 116 0.83 -5.33 17.71
CA ALA A 116 -0.08 -4.63 16.81
C ALA A 116 -1.38 -4.20 17.50
N LEU A 117 -1.96 -5.07 18.35
CA LEU A 117 -3.15 -4.76 19.14
C LEU A 117 -2.90 -3.65 20.17
N ASP A 118 -1.79 -3.74 20.90
CA ASP A 118 -1.40 -2.73 21.90
C ASP A 118 -1.29 -1.34 21.25
N LEU A 119 -0.61 -1.26 20.09
CA LEU A 119 -0.49 -0.03 19.32
C LEU A 119 -1.86 0.48 18.83
N ALA A 120 -2.73 -0.40 18.34
CA ALA A 120 -4.07 0.00 17.89
C ALA A 120 -4.91 0.58 19.04
N LEU A 121 -4.80 0.01 20.25
CA LEU A 121 -5.45 0.52 21.45
C LEU A 121 -4.89 1.87 21.88
N GLU A 122 -3.57 2.06 21.80
CA GLU A 122 -2.92 3.35 22.06
C GLU A 122 -3.42 4.43 21.11
N ILE A 123 -3.39 4.18 19.79
CA ILE A 123 -3.91 5.10 18.77
C ILE A 123 -5.37 5.45 19.04
N THR A 124 -6.19 4.44 19.39
CA THR A 124 -7.60 4.65 19.71
C THR A 124 -7.78 5.60 20.88
N ARG A 125 -6.99 5.43 21.95
CA ARG A 125 -7.02 6.34 23.11
C ARG A 125 -6.62 7.77 22.70
N LEU A 126 -5.53 7.92 21.96
CA LEU A 126 -5.04 9.22 21.50
C LEU A 126 -6.08 9.98 20.66
N ILE A 127 -6.80 9.27 19.79
CA ILE A 127 -7.88 9.86 18.99
C ILE A 127 -9.03 10.33 19.87
N GLN A 128 -9.42 9.54 20.88
CA GLN A 128 -10.53 9.87 21.79
C GLN A 128 -10.20 11.04 22.72
N THR A 129 -8.94 11.17 23.15
CA THR A 129 -8.50 12.24 24.06
C THR A 129 -8.12 13.53 23.36
N ARG A 130 -8.07 13.56 22.02
CA ARG A 130 -7.73 14.76 21.27
C ARG A 130 -8.94 15.71 21.26
N PRO A 131 -8.85 16.91 21.88
CA PRO A 131 -9.88 17.92 21.66
C PRO A 131 -9.86 18.27 20.17
N LEU A 132 -11.03 18.26 19.52
CA LEU A 132 -11.19 18.87 18.21
C LEU A 132 -10.85 20.34 18.40
N HIS A 133 -9.68 20.78 17.93
CA HIS A 133 -9.42 22.19 17.76
C HIS A 133 -10.45 22.71 16.75
N SER A 134 -11.50 23.35 17.26
CA SER A 134 -12.36 24.24 16.49
C SER A 134 -11.44 25.27 15.83
N GLN A 135 -11.25 25.13 14.53
CA GLN A 135 -10.81 26.24 13.68
C GLN A 135 -12.03 27.17 13.56
N GLU A 136 -12.21 28.03 14.57
CA GLU A 136 -12.92 29.30 14.40
C GLU A 136 -11.85 30.35 14.06
N GLY A 137 -12.00 31.02 12.92
CA GLY A 137 -11.11 32.07 12.43
C GLY A 137 -11.03 32.12 10.92
#